data_AF-A0A2J5PLH8-F1
#
_entry.id   AF-A0A2J5PLH8-F1
#
_cell.length_a   1.000
_cell.length_b   1.000
_cell.length_c   1.000
_cell.angle_alpha   90.00
_cell.angle_beta   90.00
_cell.angle_gamma   90.00
#
_symmetry.space_group_name_H-M   'P 1'
#
loop_
_entity.id
_entity.type
_entity.pdbx_description
1 polymer ?
#
loop_
_entity_poly.entity_id
_entity_poly.type
_entity_poly.pdbx_seq_one_letter_code
_entity_poly.pdbx_strand_id
1 'polypeptide(L)'
;ADSYHDFIAALLDATPPGETPQAWLIADGRALRRYGLGHARPFPFTPEAWRRTGYLYVGETPEALAKTCAINPQQLTETIARFNGFVDQGEDKDFRRGASAYNRAQGDASRSPHPTLGKLSHGPFYAVRILPGSLGSFSGLITDENARVLNAQRQPIQGLFAIGNDMSSVMRGFYPSGGITLGPAMTFGYLVGKNLAENLNKTTQ
;
A
#
# COMPACT_ATOMS: atom_id res chain seq x y z
N ALA A 1 11.07 -0.55 4.46
CA ALA A 1 9.67 -0.17 4.74
C ALA A 1 8.89 -1.44 5.04
N ASP A 2 8.21 -1.50 6.18
CA ASP A 2 7.45 -2.68 6.60
C ASP A 2 5.98 -2.63 6.20
N SER A 3 5.51 -1.54 5.59
CA SER A 3 4.16 -1.45 5.05
C SER A 3 4.09 -0.41 3.91
N TYR A 4 2.97 -0.39 3.18
CA TYR A 4 2.72 0.67 2.20
C TYR A 4 2.57 2.05 2.88
N HIS A 5 2.11 2.10 4.14
CA HIS A 5 2.03 3.33 4.91
C HIS A 5 3.43 3.91 5.15
N ASP A 6 4.37 3.08 5.62
CA ASP A 6 5.75 3.49 5.85
C ASP A 6 6.45 3.87 4.54
N PHE A 7 6.17 3.15 3.45
CA PHE A 7 6.70 3.48 2.14
C PHE A 7 6.25 4.86 1.65
N ILE A 8 4.95 5.17 1.78
CA ILE A 8 4.42 6.48 1.37
C ILE A 8 4.92 7.59 2.30
N ALA A 9 5.01 7.36 3.61
CA ALA A 9 5.61 8.33 4.54
C ALA A 9 7.06 8.65 4.15
N ALA A 10 7.89 7.62 3.92
CA ALA A 10 9.27 7.81 3.46
C ALA A 10 9.36 8.49 2.08
N LEU A 11 8.42 8.21 1.16
CA LEU A 11 8.35 8.88 -0.13
C LEU A 11 8.05 10.38 0.04
N LEU A 12 7.10 10.73 0.90
CA LEU A 12 6.78 12.13 1.19
C LEU A 12 7.99 12.86 1.80
N ASP A 13 8.66 12.25 2.78
CA ASP A 13 9.84 12.82 3.43
C ASP A 13 11.02 12.99 2.47
N ALA A 14 11.17 12.06 1.52
CA ALA A 14 12.22 12.12 0.49
C ALA A 14 11.89 13.08 -0.66
N THR A 15 10.66 13.58 -0.77
CA THR A 15 10.24 14.47 -1.86
C THR A 15 10.50 15.93 -1.49
N PRO A 16 11.25 16.71 -2.30
CA PRO A 16 11.47 18.12 -2.03
C PRO A 16 10.17 18.94 -1.98
N PRO A 17 10.11 20.00 -1.15
CA PRO A 17 8.95 20.89 -1.12
C PRO A 17 8.61 21.46 -2.50
N GLY A 18 7.34 21.34 -2.90
CA GLY A 18 6.85 21.82 -4.21
C GLY A 18 6.95 20.79 -5.34
N GLU A 19 7.61 19.65 -5.12
CA GLU A 19 7.61 18.54 -6.07
C GLU A 19 6.45 17.57 -5.83
N THR A 20 6.04 16.86 -6.88
CA THR A 20 5.00 15.81 -6.77
C THR A 20 5.66 14.53 -6.26
N PRO A 21 5.24 13.99 -5.09
CA PRO A 21 5.81 12.74 -4.59
C PRO A 21 5.48 11.60 -5.56
N GLN A 22 6.51 10.96 -6.08
CA GLN A 22 6.37 9.85 -7.02
C GLN A 22 7.57 8.91 -6.94
N ALA A 23 7.32 7.64 -7.20
CA ALA A 23 8.36 6.63 -7.32
C ALA A 23 8.10 5.73 -8.53
N TRP A 24 9.10 4.95 -8.92
CA TRP A 24 8.97 3.94 -9.97
C TRP A 24 9.10 2.55 -9.35
N LEU A 25 8.07 1.72 -9.53
CA LEU A 25 8.15 0.29 -9.23
C LEU A 25 8.66 -0.43 -10.48
N ILE A 26 9.83 -1.05 -10.38
CA ILE A 26 10.57 -1.63 -11.51
C ILE A 26 10.61 -3.15 -11.40
N ALA A 27 10.39 -3.83 -12.52
CA ALA A 27 10.46 -5.28 -12.64
C ALA A 27 11.12 -5.69 -13.97
N ASP A 28 11.70 -6.88 -14.01
CA ASP A 28 12.14 -7.50 -15.27
C ASP A 28 11.02 -8.36 -15.87
N GLY A 29 11.18 -8.79 -17.13
CA GLY A 29 10.15 -9.56 -17.83
C GLY A 29 9.76 -10.86 -17.14
N ARG A 30 10.68 -11.49 -16.38
CA ARG A 30 10.40 -12.71 -15.62
C ARG A 30 9.50 -12.40 -14.43
N ALA A 31 9.81 -11.34 -13.69
CA ALA A 31 9.01 -10.89 -12.56
C ALA A 31 7.61 -10.44 -13.00
N LEU A 32 7.52 -9.63 -14.07
CA LEU A 32 6.23 -9.22 -14.65
C LEU A 32 5.40 -10.43 -15.06
N ARG A 33 6.00 -11.39 -15.78
CA ARG A 33 5.30 -12.60 -16.23
C ARG A 33 4.80 -13.46 -15.08
N ARG A 34 5.52 -13.51 -13.95
CA ARG A 34 5.19 -14.35 -12.80
C ARG A 34 4.19 -13.70 -11.85
N TYR A 35 4.37 -12.41 -11.53
CA TYR A 35 3.62 -11.73 -10.47
C TYR A 35 2.72 -10.59 -10.97
N GLY A 36 2.94 -10.12 -12.21
CA GLY A 36 2.37 -8.87 -12.67
C GLY A 36 3.09 -7.64 -12.11
N LEU A 37 2.60 -6.46 -12.47
CA LEU A 37 3.11 -5.19 -11.97
C LEU A 37 1.96 -4.18 -11.87
N GLY A 38 1.45 -3.98 -10.65
CA GLY A 38 0.26 -3.18 -10.41
C GLY A 38 -0.96 -3.76 -11.14
N HIS A 39 -1.54 -3.02 -12.08
CA HIS A 39 -2.69 -3.43 -12.88
C HIS A 39 -2.30 -4.34 -14.06
N ALA A 40 -1.02 -4.35 -14.45
CA ALA A 40 -0.51 -5.27 -15.46
C ALA A 40 -0.49 -6.69 -14.90
N ARG A 41 -1.31 -7.57 -15.50
CA ARG A 41 -1.52 -8.94 -15.01
C ARG A 41 -0.34 -9.85 -15.39
N PRO A 42 -0.05 -10.90 -14.58
CA PRO A 42 0.91 -11.93 -14.95
C PRO A 42 0.45 -12.77 -16.15
N PHE A 43 1.28 -13.71 -16.60
CA PHE A 43 0.90 -14.73 -17.58
C PHE A 43 -0.45 -15.39 -17.21
N PRO A 44 -1.35 -15.64 -18.18
CA PRO A 44 -1.16 -15.59 -19.63
C PRO A 44 -1.43 -14.23 -20.31
N PHE A 45 -1.66 -13.17 -19.55
CA PHE A 45 -1.99 -11.86 -20.14
C PHE A 45 -0.76 -11.17 -20.72
N THR A 46 -0.91 -10.53 -21.88
CA THR A 46 0.17 -9.75 -22.51
C THR A 46 0.22 -8.33 -21.97
N PRO A 47 1.41 -7.72 -21.83
CA PRO A 47 1.53 -6.38 -21.24
C PRO A 47 1.11 -5.24 -22.18
N GLU A 48 0.85 -5.52 -23.46
CA GLU A 48 0.65 -4.52 -24.52
C GLU A 48 -0.50 -3.54 -24.24
N ALA A 49 -1.60 -4.03 -23.64
CA ALA A 49 -2.73 -3.17 -23.31
C ALA A 49 -2.31 -2.03 -22.37
N TRP A 50 -1.48 -2.31 -21.36
CA TRP A 50 -1.01 -1.32 -20.39
C TRP A 50 0.14 -0.45 -20.91
N ARG A 51 0.93 -0.97 -21.86
CA ARG A 51 1.94 -0.16 -22.57
C ARG A 51 1.25 0.94 -23.38
N ARG A 52 0.21 0.59 -24.14
CA ARG A 52 -0.53 1.53 -24.99
C ARG A 52 -1.23 2.63 -24.20
N THR A 53 -1.65 2.37 -22.96
CA THR A 53 -2.28 3.38 -22.10
C THR A 53 -1.28 4.29 -21.39
N GLY A 54 0.03 4.04 -21.51
CA GLY A 54 1.05 4.75 -20.73
C GLY A 54 1.06 4.36 -19.25
N TYR A 55 0.35 3.29 -18.86
CA TYR A 55 0.39 2.75 -17.50
C TYR A 55 1.72 2.03 -17.23
N LEU A 56 2.18 1.24 -18.21
CA LEU A 56 3.37 0.41 -18.10
C LEU A 56 4.46 0.92 -19.06
N TYR A 57 5.57 1.34 -18.49
CA TYR A 57 6.77 1.77 -19.21
C TYR A 57 7.66 0.58 -19.47
N VAL A 58 8.46 0.63 -20.54
CA VAL A 58 9.33 -0.48 -20.95
C VAL A 58 10.66 0.04 -21.50
N GLY A 59 11.71 -0.75 -21.33
CA GLY A 59 12.98 -0.61 -22.04
C GLY A 59 13.72 -1.94 -22.10
N GLU A 60 14.40 -2.22 -23.21
CA GLU A 60 15.16 -3.47 -23.39
C GLU A 60 16.36 -3.57 -22.42
N THR A 61 16.87 -2.43 -21.98
CA THR A 61 17.94 -2.31 -20.97
C THR A 61 17.52 -1.35 -19.86
N PRO A 62 18.20 -1.37 -18.69
CA PRO A 62 17.99 -0.38 -17.64
C PRO A 62 18.09 1.07 -18.15
N GLU A 63 19.06 1.36 -19.00
CA GLU A 63 19.28 2.70 -19.56
C GLU A 63 18.11 3.13 -20.45
N ALA A 64 17.58 2.20 -21.26
CA ALA A 64 16.41 2.45 -22.09
C ALA A 64 15.16 2.71 -21.26
N LEU A 65 14.95 1.94 -20.17
CA LEU A 65 13.84 2.15 -19.24
C LEU A 65 13.98 3.49 -18.51
N ALA A 66 15.19 3.84 -18.06
CA ALA A 66 15.43 5.11 -17.39
C ALA A 66 15.02 6.31 -18.26
N LYS A 67 15.37 6.28 -19.55
CA LYS A 67 14.96 7.32 -20.51
C LYS A 67 13.45 7.44 -20.62
N THR A 68 12.70 6.34 -20.69
CA THR A 68 11.23 6.39 -20.80
C THR A 68 10.56 6.84 -19.50
N CYS A 69 11.21 6.62 -18.35
CA CYS A 69 10.75 7.05 -17.03
C CYS A 69 11.27 8.42 -16.59
N ALA A 70 12.05 9.13 -17.42
CA ALA A 70 12.74 10.36 -17.08
C ALA A 70 13.63 10.26 -15.81
N ILE A 71 14.27 9.09 -15.63
CA ILE A 71 15.26 8.81 -14.58
C ILE A 71 16.66 9.01 -15.18
N ASN A 72 17.64 9.43 -14.38
CA ASN A 72 19.04 9.41 -14.80
C ASN A 72 19.47 7.96 -15.16
N PRO A 73 19.88 7.68 -16.42
CA PRO A 73 20.19 6.32 -16.85
C PRO A 73 21.31 5.63 -16.07
N GLN A 74 22.38 6.37 -15.76
CA GLN A 74 23.50 5.83 -15.01
C GLN A 74 23.08 5.44 -13.58
N GLN A 75 22.37 6.33 -12.89
CA GLN A 75 21.91 6.06 -11.53
C GLN A 75 20.98 4.85 -11.46
N LEU A 76 20.09 4.66 -12.45
CA LEU A 76 19.23 3.49 -12.47
C LEU A 76 20.03 2.20 -12.69
N THR A 77 20.96 2.19 -13.63
CA THR A 77 21.83 1.03 -13.89
C THR A 77 22.63 0.65 -12.65
N GLU A 78 23.24 1.64 -11.98
CA GLU A 78 23.99 1.43 -10.74
C GLU A 78 23.09 0.90 -9.61
N THR A 79 21.87 1.45 -9.48
CA THR A 79 20.89 0.98 -8.49
C THR A 79 20.49 -0.47 -8.72
N ILE A 80 20.22 -0.86 -9.97
CA ILE A 80 19.88 -2.25 -10.32
C ILE A 80 21.07 -3.19 -10.08
N ALA A 81 22.27 -2.79 -10.48
CA ALA A 81 23.48 -3.60 -10.27
C ALA A 81 23.73 -3.84 -8.78
N ARG A 82 23.61 -2.79 -7.97
CA ARG A 82 23.78 -2.84 -6.52
C ARG A 82 22.71 -3.70 -5.84
N PHE A 83 21.44 -3.52 -6.21
CA PHE A 83 20.34 -4.36 -5.72
C PHE A 83 20.56 -5.83 -6.09
N ASN A 84 21.00 -6.13 -7.31
CA ASN A 84 21.32 -7.51 -7.70
C ASN A 84 22.43 -8.12 -6.84
N GLY A 85 23.43 -7.33 -6.42
CA GLY A 85 24.45 -7.75 -5.46
C GLY A 85 23.88 -8.06 -4.06
N PHE A 86 22.84 -7.34 -3.62
CA PHE A 86 22.10 -7.68 -2.40
C PHE A 86 21.34 -8.99 -2.52
N VAL A 87 20.77 -9.28 -3.70
CA VAL A 87 20.14 -10.58 -3.96
C VAL A 87 21.16 -11.73 -3.85
N ASP A 88 22.39 -11.54 -4.37
CA ASP A 88 23.46 -12.52 -4.26
C ASP A 88 23.91 -12.78 -2.81
N GLN A 89 23.92 -11.73 -2.00
CA GLN A 89 24.27 -11.80 -0.57
C GLN A 89 23.10 -12.27 0.31
N GLY A 90 21.87 -12.26 -0.22
CA GLY A 90 20.67 -12.58 0.55
C GLY A 90 20.20 -11.48 1.50
N GLU A 91 20.79 -10.29 1.41
CA GLU A 91 20.53 -9.20 2.35
C GLU A 91 20.50 -7.86 1.61
N ASP A 92 19.39 -7.14 1.74
CA ASP A 92 19.28 -5.74 1.35
C ASP A 92 19.85 -4.85 2.46
N LYS A 93 21.07 -4.35 2.24
CA LYS A 93 21.81 -3.56 3.22
C LYS A 93 21.31 -2.12 3.35
N ASP A 94 20.54 -1.63 2.40
CA ASP A 94 20.04 -0.26 2.43
C ASP A 94 18.76 -0.14 3.23
N PHE A 95 17.77 -0.96 2.86
CA PHE A 95 16.39 -0.79 3.34
C PHE A 95 15.90 -2.01 4.11
N ARG A 96 16.78 -3.01 4.31
CA ARG A 96 16.52 -4.21 5.11
C ARG A 96 15.31 -5.01 4.61
N ARG A 97 15.03 -4.97 3.31
CA ARG A 97 13.94 -5.74 2.68
C ARG A 97 14.10 -7.23 3.00
N GLY A 98 13.07 -7.83 3.59
CA GLY A 98 13.06 -9.25 3.96
C GLY A 98 13.63 -9.55 5.36
N ALA A 99 14.08 -8.53 6.12
CA ALA A 99 14.57 -8.73 7.48
C ALA A 99 13.46 -9.02 8.50
N SER A 100 12.25 -8.49 8.28
CA SER A 100 11.10 -8.69 9.17
C SER A 100 10.27 -9.92 8.77
N ALA A 101 9.59 -10.53 9.75
CA ALA A 101 8.61 -11.60 9.49
C ALA A 101 7.49 -11.11 8.57
N TYR A 102 7.08 -9.84 8.73
CA TYR A 102 6.09 -9.20 7.87
C TYR A 102 6.55 -9.18 6.41
N ASN A 103 7.75 -8.67 6.11
CA ASN A 103 8.29 -8.63 4.75
C ASN A 103 8.33 -10.03 4.12
N ARG A 104 8.85 -11.01 4.87
CA ARG A 104 8.97 -12.39 4.41
C ARG A 104 7.61 -13.01 4.09
N ALA A 105 6.58 -12.71 4.87
CA ALA A 105 5.22 -13.18 4.63
C ALA A 105 4.59 -12.61 3.34
N GLN A 106 5.07 -11.45 2.86
CA GLN A 106 4.64 -10.84 1.59
C GLN A 106 5.46 -11.32 0.37
N GLY A 107 6.52 -12.11 0.59
CA GLY A 107 7.39 -12.60 -0.47
C GLY A 107 6.88 -13.87 -1.16
N ASP A 108 7.57 -14.31 -2.22
CA ASP A 108 7.28 -15.59 -2.87
C ASP A 108 7.83 -16.73 -2.00
N ALA A 109 6.95 -17.43 -1.28
CA ALA A 109 7.31 -18.54 -0.40
C ALA A 109 8.00 -19.72 -1.12
N SER A 110 7.85 -19.84 -2.44
CA SER A 110 8.60 -20.84 -3.23
C SER A 110 10.07 -20.47 -3.44
N ARG A 111 10.47 -19.24 -3.07
CA ARG A 111 11.85 -18.76 -3.15
C ARG A 111 12.47 -18.74 -1.75
N SER A 112 13.29 -19.73 -1.48
CA SER A 112 14.07 -19.87 -0.25
C SER A 112 15.55 -19.61 -0.52
N PRO A 113 16.33 -19.03 0.42
CA PRO A 113 15.93 -18.57 1.76
C PRO A 113 15.39 -17.12 1.80
N HIS A 114 15.47 -16.37 0.71
CA HIS A 114 15.09 -14.95 0.65
C HIS A 114 13.87 -14.70 -0.24
N PRO A 115 12.63 -14.87 0.27
CA PRO A 115 11.41 -14.84 -0.55
C PRO A 115 11.08 -13.47 -1.16
N THR A 116 11.70 -12.41 -0.63
CA THR A 116 11.45 -11.03 -1.05
C THR A 116 12.48 -10.49 -2.03
N LEU A 117 13.63 -11.14 -2.22
CA LEU A 117 14.75 -10.64 -3.03
C LEU A 117 14.82 -11.38 -4.37
N GLY A 118 14.85 -10.67 -5.50
CA GLY A 118 14.89 -11.26 -6.83
C GLY A 118 15.65 -10.40 -7.82
N LYS A 119 16.57 -10.99 -8.57
CA LYS A 119 17.40 -10.26 -9.52
C LYS A 119 16.58 -9.65 -10.65
N LEU A 120 16.93 -8.43 -11.02
CA LEU A 120 16.50 -7.73 -12.23
C LEU A 120 17.62 -7.87 -13.26
N SER A 121 17.57 -8.89 -14.11
CA SER A 121 18.73 -9.22 -14.96
C SER A 121 18.41 -9.60 -16.40
N HIS A 122 17.12 -9.72 -16.77
CA HIS A 122 16.73 -10.08 -18.12
C HIS A 122 15.72 -9.08 -18.66
N GLY A 123 16.13 -8.34 -19.70
CA GLY A 123 15.22 -7.50 -20.45
C GLY A 123 14.09 -8.30 -21.12
N PRO A 124 12.99 -7.63 -21.50
CA PRO A 124 12.72 -6.22 -21.26
C PRO A 124 12.48 -5.91 -19.77
N PHE A 125 12.82 -4.68 -19.37
CA PHE A 125 12.53 -4.12 -18.06
C PHE A 125 11.29 -3.25 -18.14
N TYR A 126 10.51 -3.25 -17.07
CA TYR A 126 9.24 -2.55 -16.98
C TYR A 126 9.17 -1.68 -15.74
N ALA A 127 8.44 -0.58 -15.84
CA ALA A 127 8.15 0.26 -14.69
C ALA A 127 6.69 0.73 -14.68
N VAL A 128 6.15 0.88 -13.47
CA VAL A 128 4.89 1.58 -13.24
C VAL A 128 5.14 2.72 -12.26
N ARG A 129 4.51 3.87 -12.52
CA ARG A 129 4.60 5.03 -11.63
C ARG A 129 3.73 4.79 -10.39
N ILE A 130 4.32 5.01 -9.23
CA ILE A 130 3.67 4.95 -7.92
C ILE A 130 3.46 6.38 -7.44
N LEU A 131 2.23 6.68 -7.03
CA LEU A 131 1.83 7.96 -6.46
C LEU A 131 1.21 7.72 -5.08
N PRO A 132 1.32 8.67 -4.14
CA PRO A 132 0.55 8.62 -2.90
C PRO A 132 -0.94 8.53 -3.21
N GLY A 133 -1.59 7.52 -2.63
CA GLY A 133 -3.03 7.31 -2.71
C GLY A 133 -3.63 7.24 -1.31
N SER A 134 -4.92 7.53 -1.20
CA SER A 134 -5.67 7.36 0.05
C SER A 134 -6.68 6.21 -0.10
N LEU A 135 -6.71 5.33 0.90
CA LEU A 135 -7.70 4.26 1.02
C LEU A 135 -8.89 4.64 1.92
N GLY A 136 -8.85 5.82 2.52
CA GLY A 136 -9.85 6.30 3.48
C GLY A 136 -9.30 7.40 4.38
N SER A 137 -10.19 8.06 5.10
CA SER A 137 -9.83 9.07 6.10
C SER A 137 -9.72 8.43 7.49
N PHE A 138 -8.77 8.88 8.29
CA PHE A 138 -8.77 8.61 9.74
C PHE A 138 -9.57 9.67 10.52
N SER A 139 -9.85 10.80 9.88
CA SER A 139 -10.70 11.87 10.42
C SER A 139 -12.16 11.55 10.14
N GLY A 140 -13.01 11.84 11.11
CA GLY A 140 -14.45 11.64 11.04
C GLY A 140 -15.13 12.25 12.26
N LEU A 141 -16.40 11.93 12.45
CA LEU A 141 -17.17 12.33 13.61
C LEU A 141 -16.58 11.73 14.88
N ILE A 142 -16.41 12.57 15.90
CA ILE A 142 -15.97 12.10 17.21
C ILE A 142 -17.11 11.30 17.83
N THR A 143 -16.83 10.07 18.23
CA THR A 143 -17.78 9.20 18.91
C THR A 143 -17.26 8.77 20.28
N ASP A 144 -18.15 8.30 21.13
CA ASP A 144 -17.81 7.56 22.34
C ASP A 144 -17.67 6.05 22.06
N GLU A 145 -17.46 5.26 23.13
CA GLU A 145 -17.32 3.81 23.06
C GLU A 145 -18.56 3.06 22.54
N ASN A 146 -19.71 3.73 22.45
CA ASN A 146 -20.96 3.20 21.93
C ASN A 146 -21.27 3.71 20.51
N ALA A 147 -20.28 4.32 19.85
CA ALA A 147 -20.41 4.91 18.52
C ALA A 147 -21.46 6.04 18.41
N ARG A 148 -21.83 6.68 19.54
CA ARG A 148 -22.71 7.86 19.54
C ARG A 148 -21.90 9.09 19.16
N VAL A 149 -22.42 9.90 18.24
CA VAL A 149 -21.74 11.13 17.80
C VAL A 149 -21.76 12.15 18.92
N LEU A 150 -20.61 12.78 19.18
CA LEU A 150 -20.44 13.80 20.20
C LEU A 150 -20.54 15.21 19.61
N ASN A 151 -21.22 16.11 20.32
CA ASN A 151 -21.24 17.54 19.99
C ASN A 151 -19.95 18.25 20.47
N ALA A 152 -19.90 19.57 20.26
CA ALA A 152 -18.76 20.40 20.65
C ALA A 152 -18.44 20.37 22.17
N GLN A 153 -19.43 20.08 23.02
CA GLN A 153 -19.29 19.93 24.48
C GLN A 153 -19.02 18.48 24.89
N ARG A 154 -18.67 17.60 23.95
CA ARG A 154 -18.42 16.16 24.16
C ARG A 154 -19.64 15.40 24.71
N GLN A 155 -20.85 15.91 24.47
CA GLN A 155 -22.09 15.23 24.86
C GLN A 155 -22.67 14.44 23.68
N PRO A 156 -23.19 13.21 23.92
CA PRO A 156 -23.85 12.43 22.89
C PRO A 156 -25.04 13.17 22.27
N ILE A 157 -25.13 13.17 20.94
CA ILE A 157 -26.29 13.65 20.19
C ILE A 157 -27.31 12.52 20.12
N GLN A 158 -28.51 12.77 20.64
CA GLN A 158 -29.56 11.76 20.72
C GLN A 158 -29.91 11.20 19.34
N GLY A 159 -29.87 9.87 19.21
CA GLY A 159 -30.25 9.16 17.97
C GLY A 159 -29.21 9.20 16.85
N LEU A 160 -28.05 9.84 17.05
CA LEU A 160 -27.03 9.97 16.01
C LEU A 160 -25.80 9.08 16.32
N PHE A 161 -25.48 8.21 15.36
CA PHE A 161 -24.37 7.27 15.45
C PHE A 161 -23.49 7.38 14.20
N ALA A 162 -22.20 7.08 14.34
CA ALA A 162 -21.26 7.02 13.22
C ALA A 162 -20.35 5.80 13.37
N ILE A 163 -20.11 5.09 12.27
CA ILE A 163 -19.28 3.89 12.22
C ILE A 163 -18.41 3.90 10.96
N GLY A 164 -17.39 3.05 10.90
CA GLY A 164 -16.50 2.95 9.75
C GLY A 164 -15.79 4.27 9.47
N ASN A 165 -15.73 4.69 8.21
CA ASN A 165 -14.99 5.90 7.79
C ASN A 165 -15.68 7.22 8.19
N ASP A 166 -16.97 7.19 8.55
CA ASP A 166 -17.66 8.38 9.08
C ASP A 166 -17.26 8.66 10.52
N MET A 167 -16.76 7.65 11.24
CA MET A 167 -16.27 7.76 12.60
C MET A 167 -14.79 8.12 12.60
N SER A 168 -14.36 9.00 13.51
CA SER A 168 -12.93 9.22 13.76
C SER A 168 -12.28 7.90 14.15
N SER A 169 -11.25 7.50 13.39
CA SER A 169 -10.67 6.17 13.54
C SER A 169 -10.05 6.01 14.93
N VAL A 170 -10.38 4.89 15.57
CA VAL A 170 -9.77 4.47 16.83
C VAL A 170 -8.24 4.29 16.72
N MET A 171 -7.72 4.13 15.49
CA MET A 171 -6.29 3.99 15.21
C MET A 171 -5.56 5.34 15.06
N ARG A 172 -6.27 6.48 15.10
CA ARG A 172 -5.70 7.84 15.16
C ARG A 172 -4.59 8.16 14.14
N GLY A 173 -4.68 7.60 12.93
CA GLY A 173 -3.70 7.82 11.85
C GLY A 173 -2.69 6.69 11.65
N PHE A 174 -2.65 5.69 12.54
CA PHE A 174 -1.79 4.53 12.41
C PHE A 174 -2.47 3.41 11.63
N TYR A 175 -1.66 2.66 10.88
CA TYR A 175 -2.10 1.48 10.13
C TYR A 175 -1.50 0.18 10.70
N PRO A 176 -2.06 -0.41 11.76
CA PRO A 176 -1.44 -1.58 12.39
C PRO A 176 -1.53 -2.86 11.55
N SER A 177 -2.58 -3.04 10.74
CA SER A 177 -2.72 -4.21 9.87
C SER A 177 -3.78 -4.01 8.79
N GLY A 178 -3.83 -4.94 7.83
CA GLY A 178 -5.00 -5.08 6.95
C GLY A 178 -6.28 -5.26 7.75
N GLY A 179 -7.38 -4.66 7.30
CA GLY A 179 -8.71 -4.83 7.89
C GLY A 179 -9.09 -3.81 8.98
N ILE A 180 -8.22 -2.86 9.32
CA ILE A 180 -8.47 -1.88 10.40
C ILE A 180 -9.66 -0.95 10.18
N THR A 181 -10.19 -0.86 8.95
CA THR A 181 -11.40 -0.11 8.64
C THR A 181 -12.63 -1.01 8.77
N LEU A 182 -12.60 -2.17 8.10
CA LEU A 182 -13.75 -3.09 8.03
C LEU A 182 -14.05 -3.74 9.38
N GLY A 183 -13.02 -4.16 10.12
CA GLY A 183 -13.18 -4.79 11.43
C GLY A 183 -13.97 -3.89 12.39
N PRO A 184 -13.46 -2.69 12.72
CA PRO A 184 -14.20 -1.74 13.55
C PRO A 184 -15.56 -1.35 12.98
N ALA A 185 -15.70 -1.15 11.67
CA ALA A 185 -16.99 -0.82 11.07
C ALA A 185 -18.05 -1.90 11.36
N MET A 186 -17.70 -3.18 11.16
CA MET A 186 -18.60 -4.30 11.46
C MET A 186 -18.89 -4.42 12.96
N THR A 187 -17.86 -4.29 13.79
CA THR A 187 -18.01 -4.39 15.26
C THR A 187 -18.91 -3.29 15.81
N PHE A 188 -18.64 -2.02 15.51
CA PHE A 188 -19.46 -0.91 15.98
C PHE A 188 -20.85 -0.93 15.35
N GLY A 189 -20.97 -1.29 14.06
CA GLY A 189 -22.27 -1.46 13.42
C GLY A 189 -23.14 -2.51 14.12
N TYR A 190 -22.55 -3.64 14.50
CA TYR A 190 -23.23 -4.68 15.28
C TYR A 190 -23.66 -4.16 16.66
N LEU A 191 -22.78 -3.47 17.38
CA LEU A 191 -23.07 -2.94 18.71
C LEU A 191 -24.19 -1.89 18.69
N VAL A 192 -24.17 -0.99 17.70
CA VAL A 192 -25.23 0.00 17.49
C VAL A 192 -26.55 -0.69 17.19
N GLY A 193 -26.58 -1.65 16.27
CA GLY A 193 -27.79 -2.40 15.93
C GLY A 193 -28.38 -3.12 17.14
N LYS A 194 -27.54 -3.77 17.95
CA LYS A 194 -27.98 -4.45 19.17
C LYS A 194 -28.58 -3.47 20.19
N ASN A 195 -27.91 -2.34 20.43
CA ASN A 195 -28.37 -1.32 21.38
C ASN A 195 -29.73 -0.72 20.96
N LEU A 196 -29.89 -0.42 19.67
CA LEU A 196 -31.15 0.10 19.13
C LEU A 196 -32.29 -0.92 19.28
N ALA A 197 -32.04 -2.19 18.99
CA ALA A 197 -33.04 -3.25 19.13
C ALA A 197 -33.49 -3.45 20.59
N GLU A 198 -32.55 -3.41 21.55
CA GLU A 198 -32.88 -3.53 22.98
C GLU A 198 -33.74 -2.35 23.48
N ASN A 199 -33.49 -1.14 22.98
CA ASN A 199 -34.24 0.06 23.39
C ASN A 199 -35.65 0.14 22.79
N LEU A 200 -35.86 -0.40 21.58
CA LEU A 200 -37.21 -0.54 21.01
C LEU A 200 -38.11 -1.39 21.92
N ASN A 201 -37.58 -2.49 22.46
CA ASN A 201 -38.34 -3.40 23.33
C ASN A 201 -38.70 -2.77 24.67
N LYS A 202 -37.90 -1.83 25.19
CA LYS A 202 -38.17 -1.11 26.44
C LYS A 202 -39.19 0.02 26.31
N THR A 203 -39.37 0.56 25.10
CA THR A 203 -40.33 1.65 24.85
C THR A 203 -41.73 1.11 24.53
N THR A 204 -41.86 -0.21 24.36
CA THR A 204 -43.12 -0.90 24.03
C THR A 204 -43.74 -1.64 25.24
N GLN A 205 -43.14 -1.51 26.43
CA GLN A 205 -43.69 -1.94 27.73
C GLN A 205 -44.07 -0.70 28.54
#